data_AF-A0A8J6NVV7-F1
#
_entry.id   AF-A0A8J6NVV7-F1
#
_cell.length_a   1.000
_cell.length_b   1.000
_cell.length_c   1.000
_cell.angle_alpha   90.00
_cell.angle_beta   90.00
_cell.angle_gamma   90.00
#
_symmetry.space_group_name_H-M   'P 1'
#
loop_
_entity.id
_entity.type
_entity.pdbx_description
1 polymer ?
#
loop_
_entity_poly.entity_id
_entity_poly.type
_entity_poly.pdbx_seq_one_letter_code
_entity_poly.pdbx_strand_id
1 'polypeptide(L)' 'MAEVQQVHKSMLEAIGTIQDFIKEVTGQEATQDEIAQALTRYFVLNEIKDFIEHQRSQGEKL' A
#
# COMPACT_ATOMS: atom_id res chain seq x y z
N MET A 1 -7.87 -9.65 -21.40
CA MET A 1 -9.15 -9.15 -20.84
C MET A 1 -9.48 -9.83 -19.51
N ALA A 2 -9.38 -11.16 -19.39
CA ALA A 2 -9.62 -11.87 -18.12
C ALA A 2 -8.69 -11.43 -16.96
N GLU A 3 -7.40 -11.25 -17.21
CA GLU A 3 -6.42 -10.84 -16.17
C GLU A 3 -6.69 -9.44 -15.61
N VAL A 4 -7.00 -8.46 -16.48
CA VAL A 4 -7.37 -7.10 -16.06
C VAL A 4 -8.62 -7.11 -15.18
N GLN A 5 -9.59 -7.96 -15.52
CA GLN A 5 -10.83 -8.11 -14.77
C GLN A 5 -10.59 -8.77 -13.40
N GLN A 6 -9.66 -9.72 -13.33
CA GLN A 6 -9.23 -10.35 -12.08
C GLN A 6 -8.50 -9.36 -11.17
N VAL A 7 -7.56 -8.56 -11.72
CA VAL A 7 -6.87 -7.50 -10.96
C VAL A 7 -7.87 -6.50 -10.41
N HIS A 8 -8.85 -6.08 -11.21
CA HIS A 8 -9.90 -5.17 -10.76
C HIS A 8 -10.71 -5.75 -9.59
N LYS A 9 -11.10 -7.03 -9.65
CA LYS A 9 -11.84 -7.68 -8.56
C LYS A 9 -11.02 -7.74 -7.26
N SER A 10 -9.79 -8.24 -7.34
CA SER A 10 -8.92 -8.34 -6.17
C SER A 10 -8.60 -6.98 -5.56
N MET A 11 -8.51 -5.93 -6.38
CA MET A 11 -8.34 -4.57 -5.88
C MET A 11 -9.56 -4.05 -5.11
N LEU A 12 -10.77 -4.28 -5.63
CA LEU A 12 -11.98 -3.88 -4.91
C LEU A 12 -12.14 -4.62 -3.58
N GLU A 13 -11.81 -5.92 -3.54
CA GLU A 13 -11.83 -6.71 -2.30
C GLU A 13 -10.83 -6.18 -1.26
N ALA A 14 -9.61 -5.81 -1.70
CA ALA A 14 -8.60 -5.23 -0.83
C ALA A 14 -9.04 -3.85 -0.28
N ILE A 15 -9.58 -2.99 -1.14
CA ILE A 15 -10.10 -1.68 -0.73
C ILE A 15 -11.24 -1.87 0.29
N GLY A 16 -12.20 -2.76 0.01
CA GLY A 16 -13.30 -3.06 0.93
C GLY A 16 -12.81 -3.54 2.30
N THR A 17 -11.81 -4.43 2.32
CA THR A 17 -11.21 -4.91 3.57
C THR A 17 -10.60 -3.77 4.40
N ILE A 18 -9.92 -2.82 3.77
CA ILE A 18 -9.35 -1.65 4.45
C ILE A 18 -10.48 -0.75 4.99
N GLN A 19 -11.52 -0.50 4.19
CA GLN A 19 -12.65 0.31 4.59
C GLN A 19 -13.38 -0.29 5.80
N ASP A 20 -13.64 -1.59 5.79
CA ASP A 20 -14.27 -2.33 6.89
C ASP A 20 -13.44 -2.22 8.16
N PHE A 21 -12.12 -2.45 8.06
CA PHE A 21 -11.22 -2.32 9.20
C PHE A 21 -11.22 -0.91 9.79
N ILE A 22 -11.10 0.13 8.95
CA ILE A 22 -11.08 1.52 9.44
C ILE A 22 -12.42 1.88 10.09
N LYS A 23 -13.54 1.41 9.52
CA LYS A 23 -14.86 1.59 10.11
C LYS A 23 -15.00 0.89 11.45
N GLU A 24 -14.50 -0.33 11.59
CA GLU A 24 -14.52 -1.08 12.84
C GLU A 24 -13.75 -0.34 13.95
N VAL A 25 -12.56 0.19 13.64
CA VAL A 25 -11.68 0.78 14.67
C VAL A 25 -11.94 2.26 14.94
N THR A 26 -12.50 3.01 13.97
CA THR A 26 -12.74 4.46 14.10
C THR A 26 -14.22 4.84 14.17
N GLY A 27 -15.12 3.93 13.80
CA GLY A 27 -16.55 4.22 13.62
C GLY A 27 -16.89 4.96 12.32
N GLN A 28 -15.88 5.30 11.50
CA GLN A 28 -16.06 6.00 10.22
C GLN A 28 -15.38 5.23 9.10
N GLU A 29 -16.07 5.09 7.97
CA GLU A 29 -15.53 4.42 6.79
C GLU A 29 -14.50 5.31 6.10
N ALA A 30 -13.33 4.76 5.77
CA ALA A 30 -12.35 5.47 4.96
C ALA A 30 -12.85 5.65 3.53
N THR A 31 -12.56 6.79 2.94
CA THR A 31 -12.76 7.05 1.51
C THR A 31 -11.67 6.36 0.68
N GLN A 32 -11.97 6.05 -0.58
CA GLN A 32 -10.98 5.48 -1.49
C GLN A 32 -9.79 6.43 -1.72
N ASP A 33 -10.00 7.74 -1.68
CA ASP A 33 -8.94 8.74 -1.81
C ASP A 33 -7.98 8.71 -0.61
N GLU A 34 -8.50 8.58 0.61
CA GLU A 34 -7.68 8.44 1.82
C GLU A 34 -6.82 7.16 1.75
N ILE A 35 -7.42 6.05 1.30
CA ILE A 35 -6.71 4.77 1.13
C ILE A 35 -5.63 4.89 0.06
N ALA A 36 -5.94 5.48 -1.10
CA ALA A 36 -4.98 5.68 -2.19
C ALA A 36 -3.81 6.56 -1.76
N GLN A 37 -4.06 7.64 -1.01
CA GLN A 37 -3.02 8.48 -0.45
C GLN A 37 -2.15 7.73 0.56
N ALA A 38 -2.75 6.92 1.44
CA ALA A 38 -2.02 6.12 2.42
C ALA A 38 -1.10 5.08 1.74
N LEU A 39 -1.63 4.34 0.76
CA LEU A 39 -0.86 3.37 -0.03
C LEU A 39 0.30 4.02 -0.78
N THR A 40 0.07 5.17 -1.40
CA THR A 40 1.11 5.92 -2.11
C THR A 40 2.23 6.35 -1.17
N ARG A 41 1.88 6.89 0.01
CA ARG A 41 2.86 7.28 1.03
C ARG A 41 3.66 6.10 1.53
N TYR A 42 3.01 4.96 1.80
CA TYR A 42 3.70 3.74 2.22
C TYR A 42 4.70 3.27 1.17
N PHE A 43 4.29 3.17 -0.10
CA PHE A 43 5.18 2.77 -1.19
C PHE A 43 6.41 3.65 -1.26
N VAL A 44 6.25 4.98 -1.31
CA VAL A 44 7.38 5.93 -1.37
C VAL A 44 8.32 5.78 -0.18
N LEU A 45 7.78 5.66 1.04
CA LEU A 45 8.61 5.49 2.24
C LEU A 45 9.36 4.15 2.24
N ASN A 46 8.71 3.07 1.77
CA ASN A 46 9.34 1.76 1.64
C ASN A 46 10.49 1.79 0.63
N GLU A 47 10.30 2.40 -0.54
CA GLU A 47 11.36 2.53 -1.56
C GLU A 47 12.55 3.37 -1.06
N ILE A 48 12.30 4.46 -0.33
CA ILE A 48 13.37 5.27 0.28
C ILE A 48 14.17 4.42 1.27
N LYS A 49 13.47 3.67 2.14
CA LYS A 49 14.10 2.79 3.12
C LYS A 49 14.96 1.73 2.42
N ASP A 50 14.39 1.03 1.45
CA ASP A 50 15.06 -0.05 0.73
C ASP A 50 16.29 0.49 -0.02
N PHE A 51 16.20 1.67 -0.63
CA PHE A 51 17.34 2.33 -1.26
C PHE A 51 18.46 2.64 -0.25
N ILE A 52 18.13 3.17 0.94
CA ILE A 52 19.12 3.45 1.99
C ILE A 52 19.80 2.17 2.46
N GLU A 53 19.03 1.12 2.73
CA GLU A 53 19.54 -0.17 3.19
C GLU A 53 20.45 -0.81 2.13
N HIS A 54 20.04 -0.77 0.86
CA HIS A 54 20.88 -1.23 -0.24
C HIS A 54 22.18 -0.44 -0.37
N GLN A 55 22.14 0.90 -0.37
CA GLN A 55 23.36 1.71 -0.48
C GLN A 55 24.33 1.48 0.68
N ARG A 56 23.81 1.34 1.91
CA ARG A 56 24.65 1.13 3.09
C ARG A 56 25.24 -0.29 3.15
N SER A 57 24.47 -1.31 2.81
CA SER A 57 24.98 -2.70 2.75
C SER A 57 25.99 -2.94 1.63
N GLN A 58 25.95 -2.16 0.55
CA GLN A 58 26.99 -2.17 -0.49
C GLN A 58 28.27 -1.45 -0.05
N GLY A 59 28.16 -0.49 0.89
CA GLY A 59 29.29 0.24 1.46
C GLY A 59 30.13 -0.53 2.48
N GLU A 60 29.62 -1.62 3.05
CA GLU A 60 30.34 -2.47 4.02
C GLU A 60 31.29 -3.51 3.38
N LYS A 61 31.39 -3.56 2.04
CA LYS A 61 32.26 -4.49 1.31
C LYS A 61 33.66 -3.94 0.94
N LEU A 62 34.17 -2.95 1.66
CA LEU A 62 35.52 -2.41 1.46
C LEU A 62 36.43 -2.67 2.66
#